data_AF-A0A7X1DBE3-F1
#
_entry.id   AF-A0A7X1DBE3-F1
#
_cell.length_a   1.000
_cell.length_b   1.000
_cell.length_c   1.000
_cell.angle_alpha   90.00
_cell.angle_beta   90.00
_cell.angle_gamma   90.00
#
_symmetry.space_group_name_H-M   'P 1'
#
loop_
_entity.id
_entity.type
_entity.pdbx_description
1 polymer ?
#
loop_
_entity_poly.entity_id
_entity_poly.type
_entity_poly.pdbx_seq_one_letter_code
_entity_poly.pdbx_strand_id
1 'polypeptide(L)'
;MLTERQLLIFRAIIDHFTWTIQPVGSKNLLKEKGLPYSSATIRNEMGVLEEYGFIEKTHSSSGRVPSEKGYRFYVDYLLQPKKLDKSDRQMIRSFFSENYYEMEGLIQNSALMLSDLTNYTSILLGPEATKNHLSGFRFVPINNFQAMLILITDQGHVDNHLVTIPEGSTLSDIERMVNILNERLIGLSLDDLKVQIPMEVKELLGKHVRNYESFMHVFSDSFAQASQQKVYFGGKTNILNQPEFHDINKVREMLHLMEEEQDVYELFRDIPDGLQVKIGRENNNSLMEDCSIITATYNIAGERVGGIVLLGPTRMEYSRMMGLVDVMSRDLTDVLTKLYRDNQN
;
A
#
# COMPACT_ATOMS: atom_id res chain seq x y z
N MET A 1 -31.61 13.57 13.61
CA MET A 1 -30.44 14.40 13.21
C MET A 1 -29.83 14.99 14.47
N LEU A 2 -28.50 14.99 14.59
CA LEU A 2 -27.82 15.57 15.75
C LEU A 2 -27.91 17.11 15.69
N THR A 3 -28.05 17.73 16.86
CA THR A 3 -28.00 19.20 17.00
C THR A 3 -26.57 19.72 16.88
N GLU A 4 -26.37 21.00 16.55
CA GLU A 4 -25.02 21.60 16.49
C GLU A 4 -24.23 21.41 17.80
N ARG A 5 -24.92 21.50 18.95
CA ARG A 5 -24.33 21.23 20.26
C ARG A 5 -23.83 19.80 20.36
N GLN A 6 -24.62 18.82 19.94
CA GLN A 6 -24.24 17.41 19.95
C GLN A 6 -23.08 17.14 19.00
N LEU A 7 -23.06 17.77 17.82
CA LEU A 7 -21.95 17.67 16.87
C LEU A 7 -20.65 18.22 17.45
N LEU A 8 -20.70 19.38 18.14
CA LEU A 8 -19.55 19.98 18.79
C LEU A 8 -18.98 19.09 19.91
N ILE A 9 -19.87 18.55 20.76
CA ILE A 9 -19.48 17.64 21.84
C ILE A 9 -18.91 16.34 21.26
N PHE A 10 -19.54 15.79 20.22
CA PHE A 10 -19.09 14.55 19.58
C PHE A 10 -17.71 14.70 18.94
N ARG A 11 -17.45 15.80 18.23
CA ARG A 11 -16.11 16.13 17.70
C ARG A 11 -15.08 16.22 18.84
N ALA A 12 -15.43 16.88 19.95
CA ALA A 12 -14.52 16.97 21.09
C ALA A 12 -14.21 15.61 21.73
N ILE A 13 -15.17 14.67 21.74
CA ILE A 13 -14.96 13.28 22.20
C ILE A 13 -13.97 12.56 21.30
N ILE A 14 -14.17 12.60 19.98
CA ILE A 14 -13.27 11.95 19.03
C ILE A 14 -11.86 12.51 19.16
N ASP A 15 -11.71 13.84 19.12
CA ASP A 15 -10.40 14.46 19.23
C ASP A 15 -9.71 14.08 20.54
N HIS A 16 -10.41 14.11 21.68
CA HIS A 16 -9.84 13.72 22.98
C HIS A 16 -9.38 12.25 22.98
N PHE A 17 -10.21 11.35 22.45
CA PHE A 17 -9.91 9.93 22.46
C PHE A 17 -8.77 9.58 21.51
N THR A 18 -8.69 10.19 20.33
CA THR A 18 -7.59 10.02 19.38
C THR A 18 -6.22 10.33 20.01
N TRP A 19 -6.12 11.38 20.83
CA TRP A 19 -4.87 11.78 21.47
C TRP A 19 -4.55 11.04 22.77
N THR A 20 -5.56 10.73 23.59
CA THR A 20 -5.35 10.21 24.95
C THR A 20 -5.50 8.69 25.05
N ILE A 21 -6.26 8.06 24.15
CA ILE A 21 -6.65 6.64 24.21
C ILE A 21 -7.36 6.31 25.56
N GLN A 22 -7.96 7.32 26.21
CA GLN A 22 -8.65 7.15 27.49
C GLN A 22 -10.15 7.36 27.33
N PRO A 23 -11.00 6.53 27.97
CA PRO A 23 -12.44 6.72 27.97
C PRO A 23 -12.82 8.14 28.41
N VAL A 24 -13.64 8.80 27.60
CA VAL A 24 -13.93 10.23 27.73
C VAL A 24 -15.01 10.46 28.78
N GLY A 25 -14.70 11.25 29.80
CA GLY A 25 -15.65 11.70 30.81
C GLY A 25 -16.10 13.15 30.58
N SER A 26 -17.33 13.49 30.98
CA SER A 26 -17.86 14.87 30.82
C SER A 26 -17.04 15.93 31.56
N LYS A 27 -16.36 15.56 32.65
CA LYS A 27 -15.43 16.46 33.38
C LYS A 27 -14.11 16.64 32.64
N ASN A 28 -13.64 15.64 31.89
CA ASN A 28 -12.39 15.70 31.14
C ASN A 28 -12.56 16.63 29.94
N LEU A 29 -13.67 16.49 29.20
CA LEU A 29 -14.00 17.36 28.06
C LEU A 29 -14.09 18.85 28.42
N LEU A 30 -14.62 19.15 29.62
CA LEU A 30 -14.74 20.53 30.10
C LEU A 30 -13.36 21.21 30.30
N LYS A 31 -12.33 20.43 30.64
CA LYS A 31 -10.98 20.94 30.90
C LYS A 31 -10.17 21.16 29.62
N GLU A 32 -10.42 20.33 28.60
CA GLU A 32 -9.52 20.25 27.44
C GLU A 32 -9.96 21.07 26.22
N LYS A 33 -11.21 21.51 26.15
CA LYS A 33 -11.69 22.42 25.11
C LYS A 33 -12.70 23.39 25.69
N GLY A 34 -12.69 24.63 25.19
CA GLY A 34 -13.60 25.73 25.57
C GLY A 34 -15.06 25.49 25.19
N LEU A 35 -15.60 24.31 25.49
CA LEU A 35 -17.01 23.97 25.36
C LEU A 35 -17.80 24.89 26.29
N PRO A 36 -18.72 25.73 25.79
CA PRO A 36 -19.46 26.71 26.59
C PRO A 36 -20.62 26.06 27.37
N TYR A 37 -20.44 24.83 27.87
CA TYR A 37 -21.51 24.01 28.46
C TYR A 37 -21.08 23.41 29.80
N SER A 38 -22.06 23.20 30.69
CA SER A 38 -21.81 22.57 31.99
C SER A 38 -21.51 21.07 31.85
N SER A 39 -20.79 20.49 32.83
CA SER A 39 -20.53 19.03 32.87
C SER A 39 -21.82 18.18 32.89
N ALA A 40 -22.89 18.68 33.51
CA ALA A 40 -24.20 18.03 33.52
C ALA A 40 -24.84 18.03 32.11
N THR A 41 -24.76 19.16 31.40
CA THR A 41 -25.22 19.26 30.01
C THR A 41 -24.45 18.29 29.11
N ILE A 42 -23.11 18.29 29.20
CA ILE A 42 -22.28 17.38 28.40
C ILE A 42 -22.64 15.92 28.69
N ARG A 43 -22.85 15.54 29.95
CA ARG A 43 -23.24 14.17 30.33
C ARG A 43 -24.59 13.77 29.72
N ASN A 44 -25.57 14.67 29.71
CA ASN A 44 -26.87 14.39 29.10
C ASN A 44 -26.74 14.19 27.57
N GLU A 45 -25.97 15.05 26.89
CA GLU A 45 -25.76 14.91 25.44
C GLU A 45 -24.96 13.66 25.08
N MET A 46 -23.99 13.27 25.91
CA MET A 46 -23.29 11.99 25.76
C MET A 46 -24.25 10.80 25.88
N GLY A 47 -25.27 10.88 26.76
CA GLY A 47 -26.32 9.85 26.83
C GLY A 47 -27.08 9.71 25.51
N VAL A 48 -27.44 10.82 24.88
CA VAL A 48 -28.11 10.82 23.58
C VAL A 48 -27.22 10.27 22.47
N LEU A 49 -25.93 10.64 22.46
CA LEU A 49 -24.95 10.10 21.50
C LEU A 49 -24.74 8.58 21.67
N GLU A 50 -24.81 8.08 22.91
CA GLU A 50 -24.78 6.65 23.25
C GLU A 50 -26.03 5.92 22.75
N GLU A 51 -27.22 6.50 22.94
CA GLU A 51 -28.48 5.96 22.40
C GLU A 51 -28.48 5.88 20.87
N TYR A 52 -27.86 6.84 20.19
CA TYR A 52 -27.65 6.78 18.74
C TYR A 52 -26.57 5.77 18.31
N GLY A 53 -25.81 5.23 19.26
CA GLY A 53 -24.72 4.28 19.02
C GLY A 53 -23.46 4.89 18.43
N PHE A 54 -23.25 6.21 18.56
CA PHE A 54 -22.03 6.88 18.10
C PHE A 54 -20.89 6.81 19.12
N ILE A 55 -21.23 6.63 20.38
CA ILE A 55 -20.27 6.38 21.46
C ILE A 55 -20.77 5.22 22.30
N GLU A 56 -19.85 4.53 22.98
CA GLU A 56 -20.18 3.34 23.77
C GLU A 56 -19.40 3.31 25.08
N LYS A 57 -19.85 2.44 25.99
CA LYS A 57 -19.17 2.16 27.26
C LYS A 57 -18.17 1.04 27.06
N THR A 58 -16.95 1.23 27.53
CA THR A 58 -15.98 0.14 27.66
C THR A 58 -16.28 -0.73 28.89
N HIS A 59 -16.71 -0.13 30.01
CA HIS A 59 -17.31 -0.81 31.17
C HIS A 59 -18.37 0.06 31.87
N SER A 60 -19.12 -0.52 32.82
CA SER A 60 -20.25 0.14 33.50
C SER A 60 -19.89 1.42 34.28
N SER A 61 -18.65 1.57 34.74
CA SER A 61 -18.11 2.73 35.45
C SER A 61 -17.15 3.61 34.63
N SER A 62 -16.84 3.20 33.39
CA SER A 62 -15.88 3.88 32.51
C SER A 62 -16.53 5.06 31.77
N GLY A 63 -15.69 5.95 31.23
CA GLY A 63 -16.13 7.00 30.29
C GLY A 63 -16.77 6.44 29.01
N ARG A 64 -16.79 7.24 27.95
CA ARG A 64 -17.28 6.80 26.63
C ARG A 64 -16.15 6.78 25.61
N VAL A 65 -16.21 5.86 24.67
CA VAL A 65 -15.32 5.81 23.52
C VAL A 65 -16.14 5.94 22.23
N PRO A 66 -15.60 6.52 21.15
CA PRO A 66 -16.28 6.49 19.85
C PRO A 66 -16.41 5.04 19.36
N SER A 67 -17.59 4.69 18.85
CA SER A 67 -17.80 3.42 18.16
C SER A 67 -17.34 3.50 16.70
N GLU A 68 -17.24 2.37 16.00
CA GLU A 68 -17.01 2.34 14.54
C GLU A 68 -18.02 3.22 13.79
N LYS A 69 -19.31 3.10 14.15
CA LYS A 69 -20.40 3.93 13.61
C LYS A 69 -20.16 5.42 13.89
N GLY A 70 -19.62 5.74 15.07
CA GLY A 70 -19.22 7.09 15.44
C GLY A 70 -18.13 7.64 14.53
N TYR A 71 -17.05 6.89 14.31
CA TYR A 71 -15.97 7.32 13.41
C TYR A 71 -16.46 7.47 11.97
N ARG A 72 -17.27 6.53 11.47
CA ARG A 72 -17.88 6.64 10.14
C ARG A 72 -18.69 7.94 10.01
N PHE A 73 -19.58 8.22 10.98
CA PHE A 73 -20.34 9.47 10.98
C PHE A 73 -19.44 10.71 11.03
N TYR A 74 -18.35 10.66 11.79
CA TYR A 74 -17.39 11.75 11.86
C TYR A 74 -16.69 12.00 10.53
N VAL A 75 -16.19 10.94 9.88
CA VAL A 75 -15.52 11.03 8.57
C VAL A 75 -16.47 11.59 7.51
N ASP A 76 -17.71 11.10 7.46
CA ASP A 76 -18.66 11.46 6.41
C ASP A 76 -19.22 12.89 6.57
N TYR A 77 -19.47 13.36 7.80
CA TYR A 77 -20.26 14.58 8.03
C TYR A 77 -19.56 15.67 8.82
N LEU A 78 -18.54 15.33 9.62
CA LEU A 78 -17.90 16.29 10.52
C LEU A 78 -16.45 16.58 10.19
N LEU A 79 -15.82 15.75 9.38
CA LEU A 79 -14.48 15.97 8.92
C LEU A 79 -14.45 17.21 8.04
N GLN A 80 -13.78 18.25 8.51
CA GLN A 80 -13.36 19.33 7.62
C GLN A 80 -11.96 18.96 7.14
N PRO A 81 -11.64 19.12 5.85
CA PRO A 81 -10.27 18.96 5.36
C PRO A 81 -9.38 19.94 6.13
N LYS A 82 -8.62 19.44 7.11
CA LYS A 82 -7.65 20.26 7.83
C LYS A 82 -6.56 20.56 6.80
N LYS A 83 -6.26 21.84 6.60
CA LYS A 83 -5.08 22.22 5.82
C LYS A 83 -3.89 21.55 6.49
N LEU A 84 -3.15 20.74 5.73
CA LEU A 84 -1.89 20.16 6.17
C LEU A 84 -1.04 21.22 6.84
N ASP A 85 -0.44 20.86 7.96
CA ASP A 85 0.46 21.75 8.67
C ASP A 85 1.62 22.13 7.74
N LYS A 86 2.09 23.37 7.89
CA LYS A 86 3.13 23.90 6.98
C LYS A 86 4.40 23.05 7.01
N SER A 87 4.73 22.47 8.16
CA SER A 87 5.86 21.55 8.34
C SER A 87 5.71 20.29 7.50
N ASP A 88 4.56 19.62 7.60
CA ASP A 88 4.28 18.38 6.86
C ASP A 88 4.35 18.65 5.35
N ARG A 89 3.70 19.73 4.90
CA ARG A 89 3.74 20.12 3.48
C ARG A 89 5.15 20.48 3.00
N GLN A 90 5.95 21.14 3.83
CA GLN A 90 7.33 21.47 3.49
C GLN A 90 8.20 20.22 3.39
N MET A 91 8.01 19.25 4.29
CA MET A 91 8.73 17.99 4.26
C MET A 91 8.43 17.23 2.96
N ILE A 92 7.14 17.04 2.63
CA ILE A 92 6.69 16.38 1.39
C ILE A 92 7.27 17.08 0.16
N ARG A 93 7.17 18.40 0.09
CA ARG A 93 7.71 19.18 -1.03
C ARG A 93 9.24 19.03 -1.17
N SER A 94 9.96 18.95 -0.05
CA SER A 94 11.42 18.82 -0.08
C SER A 94 11.82 17.45 -0.60
N PHE A 95 11.13 16.39 -0.17
CA PHE A 95 11.32 15.04 -0.67
C PHE A 95 11.12 14.95 -2.19
N PHE A 96 9.99 15.41 -2.71
CA PHE A 96 9.71 15.38 -4.15
C PHE A 96 10.54 16.38 -4.98
N SER A 97 11.34 17.24 -4.35
CA SER A 97 12.27 18.13 -5.06
C SER A 97 13.62 17.47 -5.38
N GLU A 98 13.87 16.28 -4.84
CA GLU A 98 15.05 15.49 -5.17
C GLU A 98 14.96 14.95 -6.60
N ASN A 99 16.13 14.72 -7.23
CA ASN A 99 16.18 14.15 -8.57
C ASN A 99 16.06 12.62 -8.45
N TYR A 100 14.87 12.13 -8.78
CA TYR A 100 14.64 10.70 -8.97
C TYR A 100 14.95 10.31 -10.42
N TYR A 101 15.62 9.19 -10.61
CA TYR A 101 15.92 8.64 -11.94
C TYR A 101 15.15 7.34 -12.21
N GLU A 102 14.54 6.74 -11.17
CA GLU A 102 13.86 5.45 -11.24
C GLU A 102 12.49 5.53 -10.56
N MET A 103 11.44 5.04 -11.25
CA MET A 103 10.07 5.05 -10.74
C MET A 103 9.91 4.21 -9.48
N GLU A 104 10.52 3.02 -9.44
CA GLU A 104 10.41 2.12 -8.29
C GLU A 104 11.01 2.73 -7.03
N GLY A 105 12.19 3.34 -7.16
CA GLY A 105 12.85 4.03 -6.05
C GLY A 105 11.98 5.17 -5.51
N LEU A 106 11.33 5.93 -6.38
CA LEU A 106 10.40 6.98 -5.97
C LEU A 106 9.19 6.43 -5.21
N ILE A 107 8.59 5.34 -5.68
CA ILE A 107 7.43 4.70 -5.04
C ILE A 107 7.83 4.13 -3.67
N GLN A 108 8.94 3.38 -3.59
CA GLN A 108 9.46 2.82 -2.34
C GLN A 108 9.77 3.90 -1.31
N ASN A 109 10.45 4.98 -1.73
CA ASN A 109 10.78 6.08 -0.82
C ASN A 109 9.53 6.86 -0.39
N SER A 110 8.50 6.95 -1.23
CA SER A 110 7.21 7.56 -0.88
C SER A 110 6.48 6.75 0.20
N ALA A 111 6.54 5.42 0.14
CA ALA A 111 5.99 4.54 1.17
C ALA A 111 6.69 4.74 2.52
N LEU A 112 8.03 4.79 2.51
CA LEU A 112 8.84 5.06 3.72
C LEU A 112 8.50 6.43 4.32
N MET A 113 8.48 7.47 3.48
CA MET A 113 8.18 8.82 3.93
C MET A 113 6.78 8.93 4.55
N LEU A 114 5.76 8.39 3.89
CA LEU A 114 4.40 8.42 4.41
C LEU A 114 4.31 7.66 5.73
N SER A 115 5.03 6.55 5.86
CA SER A 115 5.14 5.80 7.11
C SER A 115 5.77 6.63 8.23
N ASP A 116 6.88 7.32 7.95
CA ASP A 116 7.58 8.15 8.93
C ASP A 116 6.74 9.35 9.41
N LEU A 117 6.03 10.00 8.48
CA LEU A 117 5.14 11.13 8.80
C LEU A 117 3.93 10.75 9.65
N THR A 118 3.50 9.49 9.56
CA THR A 118 2.26 8.99 10.16
C THR A 118 2.48 8.06 11.35
N ASN A 119 3.67 7.45 11.47
CA ASN A 119 3.97 6.31 12.33
C ASN A 119 3.02 5.11 12.10
N TYR A 120 2.53 4.96 10.87
CA TYR A 120 1.66 3.88 10.43
C TYR A 120 2.32 3.04 9.36
N THR A 121 1.70 1.90 9.05
CA THR A 121 2.14 1.09 7.93
C THR A 121 1.61 1.71 6.65
N SER A 122 2.51 2.05 5.74
CA SER A 122 2.19 2.55 4.41
C SER A 122 2.49 1.47 3.39
N ILE A 123 1.60 1.29 2.42
CA ILE A 123 1.71 0.31 1.35
C ILE A 123 1.42 1.04 0.04
N LEU A 124 2.34 0.99 -0.91
CA LEU A 124 2.15 1.53 -2.24
C LEU A 124 2.15 0.38 -3.25
N LEU A 125 1.10 0.29 -4.05
CA LEU A 125 0.97 -0.67 -5.14
C LEU A 125 1.65 -0.09 -6.36
N GLY A 126 2.66 -0.77 -6.88
CA GLY A 126 3.39 -0.37 -8.09
C GLY A 126 2.54 -0.44 -9.37
N PRO A 127 3.11 0.01 -10.50
CA PRO A 127 2.51 -0.16 -11.82
C PRO A 127 2.12 -1.61 -12.11
N GLU A 128 1.02 -1.82 -12.84
CA GLU A 128 0.68 -3.15 -13.35
C GLU A 128 1.80 -3.69 -14.25
N ALA A 129 2.58 -4.65 -13.74
CA ALA A 129 3.65 -5.29 -14.51
C ALA A 129 3.13 -6.18 -15.66
N THR A 130 1.86 -6.56 -15.63
CA THR A 130 1.24 -7.48 -16.59
C THR A 130 1.12 -6.91 -18.00
N LYS A 131 1.00 -5.58 -18.14
CA LYS A 131 0.98 -4.92 -19.45
C LYS A 131 2.36 -4.71 -20.06
N ASN A 132 3.42 -4.94 -19.29
CA ASN A 132 4.78 -4.75 -19.78
C ASN A 132 5.12 -5.83 -20.81
N HIS A 133 5.74 -5.41 -21.90
CA HIS A 133 6.23 -6.31 -22.92
C HIS A 133 7.72 -6.55 -22.73
N LEU A 134 8.16 -7.79 -22.94
CA LEU A 134 9.57 -8.12 -22.88
C LEU A 134 10.32 -7.41 -24.01
N SER A 135 11.24 -6.51 -23.67
CA SER A 135 12.10 -5.81 -24.64
C SER A 135 13.48 -6.45 -24.78
N GLY A 136 13.95 -7.13 -23.74
CA GLY A 136 15.25 -7.75 -23.79
C GLY A 136 15.45 -8.75 -22.66
N PHE A 137 16.32 -9.70 -22.95
CA PHE A 137 16.68 -10.76 -22.04
C PHE A 137 18.21 -10.93 -22.04
N ARG A 138 18.85 -10.85 -20.87
CA ARG A 138 20.28 -11.12 -20.69
C ARG A 138 20.48 -12.21 -19.64
N PHE A 139 21.53 -12.98 -19.86
CA PHE A 139 21.98 -14.01 -18.95
C PHE A 139 23.48 -13.81 -18.74
N VAL A 140 23.86 -13.52 -17.50
CA VAL A 140 25.25 -13.22 -17.13
C VAL A 140 25.74 -14.33 -16.21
N PRO A 141 26.54 -15.30 -16.69
CA PRO A 141 27.04 -16.37 -15.85
C PRO A 141 27.96 -15.82 -14.76
N ILE A 142 27.73 -16.24 -13.52
CA ILE A 142 28.57 -15.88 -12.37
C ILE A 142 29.59 -16.99 -12.12
N ASN A 143 29.14 -18.24 -12.19
CA ASN A 143 29.97 -19.44 -12.11
C ASN A 143 29.28 -20.59 -12.89
N ASN A 144 29.78 -21.82 -12.77
CA ASN A 144 29.25 -22.97 -13.51
C ASN A 144 27.84 -23.42 -13.07
N PHE A 145 27.35 -22.92 -11.93
CA PHE A 145 26.09 -23.34 -11.32
C PHE A 145 25.11 -22.16 -11.13
N GLN A 146 25.54 -20.92 -11.32
CA GLN A 146 24.74 -19.73 -11.07
C GLN A 146 24.93 -18.68 -12.16
N ALA A 147 23.85 -17.98 -12.46
CA ALA A 147 23.86 -16.82 -13.34
C ALA A 147 22.88 -15.75 -12.88
N MET A 148 23.12 -14.52 -13.32
CA MET A 148 22.18 -13.43 -13.21
C MET A 148 21.34 -13.38 -14.49
N LEU A 149 20.04 -13.59 -14.35
CA LEU A 149 19.03 -13.28 -15.35
C LEU A 149 18.71 -11.79 -15.28
N ILE A 150 18.65 -11.10 -16.41
CA ILE A 150 18.19 -9.70 -16.46
C ILE A 150 17.10 -9.62 -17.52
N LEU A 151 15.91 -9.23 -17.07
CA LEU A 151 14.72 -9.02 -17.86
C LEU A 151 14.52 -7.52 -18.02
N ILE A 152 14.33 -7.07 -19.26
CA ILE A 152 14.13 -5.66 -19.58
C ILE A 152 12.79 -5.54 -20.26
N THR A 153 11.93 -4.64 -19.78
CA THR A 153 10.64 -4.34 -20.41
C THR A 153 10.70 -3.10 -21.29
N ASP A 154 9.68 -2.93 -22.12
CA ASP A 154 9.48 -1.74 -22.97
C ASP A 154 9.22 -0.45 -22.18
N GLN A 155 8.79 -0.57 -20.92
CA GLN A 155 8.64 0.55 -19.99
C GLN A 155 9.93 0.87 -19.19
N GLY A 156 11.06 0.24 -19.56
CA GLY A 156 12.35 0.46 -18.89
C GLY A 156 12.48 -0.21 -17.53
N HIS A 157 11.53 -1.06 -17.14
CA HIS A 157 11.65 -1.87 -15.95
C HIS A 157 12.70 -2.96 -16.16
N VAL A 158 13.61 -3.08 -15.20
CA VAL A 158 14.68 -4.08 -15.21
C VAL A 158 14.53 -4.97 -14.00
N ASP A 159 14.23 -6.25 -14.24
CA ASP A 159 14.17 -7.26 -13.20
C ASP A 159 15.41 -8.17 -13.26
N ASN A 160 15.94 -8.55 -12.10
CA ASN A 160 17.16 -9.35 -12.02
C ASN A 160 16.99 -10.53 -11.08
N HIS A 161 17.20 -11.74 -11.60
CA HIS A 161 17.04 -12.98 -10.84
C HIS A 161 18.33 -13.79 -10.81
N LEU A 162 18.75 -14.18 -9.61
CA LEU A 162 19.81 -15.16 -9.46
C LEU A 162 19.23 -16.54 -9.75
N VAL A 163 19.70 -17.18 -10.83
CA VAL A 163 19.19 -18.46 -11.29
C VAL A 163 20.25 -19.54 -11.24
N THR A 164 19.81 -20.77 -10.95
CA THR A 164 20.67 -21.95 -10.97
C THR A 164 20.81 -22.49 -12.40
N ILE A 165 22.04 -22.72 -12.84
CA ILE A 165 22.33 -23.37 -14.12
C ILE A 165 22.15 -24.88 -13.93
N PRO A 166 21.28 -25.55 -14.70
CA PRO A 166 21.09 -27.00 -14.60
C PRO A 166 22.39 -27.76 -14.86
N GLU A 167 22.67 -28.79 -14.06
CA GLU A 167 23.87 -29.62 -14.21
C GLU A 167 23.97 -30.23 -15.61
N GLY A 168 25.20 -30.30 -16.14
CA GLY A 168 25.46 -30.82 -17.49
C GLY A 168 25.17 -29.84 -18.63
N SER A 169 24.74 -28.61 -18.34
CA SER A 169 24.57 -27.54 -19.33
C SER A 169 25.92 -26.91 -19.69
N THR A 170 26.15 -26.64 -20.97
CA THR A 170 27.33 -25.91 -21.43
C THR A 170 27.03 -24.42 -21.61
N LEU A 171 28.07 -23.57 -21.59
CA LEU A 171 27.91 -22.15 -21.93
C LEU A 171 27.28 -21.95 -23.33
N SER A 172 27.58 -22.83 -24.29
CA SER A 172 26.97 -22.79 -25.63
C SER A 172 25.48 -23.11 -25.63
N ASP A 173 25.02 -23.99 -24.73
CA ASP A 173 23.60 -24.30 -24.56
C ASP A 173 22.84 -23.07 -24.04
N ILE A 174 23.43 -22.37 -23.06
CA ILE A 174 22.89 -21.14 -22.47
C ILE A 174 22.81 -20.03 -23.52
N GLU A 175 23.90 -19.78 -24.27
CA GLU A 175 23.92 -18.76 -25.33
C GLU A 175 22.87 -19.03 -26.41
N ARG A 176 22.73 -20.28 -26.86
CA ARG A 176 21.70 -20.64 -27.83
C ARG A 176 20.30 -20.41 -27.30
N MET A 177 20.06 -20.79 -26.06
CA MET A 177 18.78 -20.57 -25.41
C MET A 177 18.44 -19.08 -25.31
N VAL A 178 19.37 -18.26 -24.80
CA VAL A 178 19.24 -16.79 -24.72
C VAL A 178 18.89 -16.21 -26.09
N ASN A 179 19.56 -16.66 -27.15
CA ASN A 179 19.32 -16.17 -28.50
C ASN A 179 17.93 -16.56 -29.02
N ILE A 180 17.53 -17.84 -28.86
CA ILE A 180 16.19 -18.33 -29.26
C ILE A 180 15.10 -17.57 -28.52
N LEU A 181 15.26 -17.35 -27.21
CA LEU A 181 14.27 -16.66 -26.40
C LEU A 181 14.19 -15.17 -26.76
N ASN A 182 15.31 -14.48 -26.96
CA ASN A 182 15.29 -13.10 -27.45
C ASN A 182 14.62 -13.00 -28.83
N GLU A 183 14.88 -13.92 -29.75
CA GLU A 183 14.29 -13.89 -31.09
C GLU A 183 12.76 -14.12 -31.07
N ARG A 184 12.27 -14.94 -30.12
CA ARG A 184 10.88 -15.42 -30.12
C ARG A 184 9.97 -14.79 -29.10
N LEU A 185 10.50 -14.28 -28.00
CA LEU A 185 9.70 -13.78 -26.87
C LEU A 185 9.70 -12.25 -26.75
N ILE A 186 10.61 -11.55 -27.43
CA ILE A 186 10.58 -10.08 -27.44
C ILE A 186 9.24 -9.59 -28.03
N GLY A 187 8.63 -8.62 -27.36
CA GLY A 187 7.35 -8.02 -27.71
C GLY A 187 6.13 -8.75 -27.14
N LEU A 188 6.31 -9.92 -26.51
CA LEU A 188 5.23 -10.60 -25.79
C LEU A 188 5.02 -9.98 -24.40
N SER A 189 3.77 -9.96 -23.95
CA SER A 189 3.43 -9.56 -22.58
C SER A 189 4.02 -10.54 -21.57
N LEU A 190 4.48 -10.02 -20.43
CA LEU A 190 4.93 -10.85 -19.31
C LEU A 190 3.81 -11.74 -18.76
N ASP A 191 2.54 -11.35 -18.90
CA ASP A 191 1.40 -12.18 -18.45
C ASP A 191 1.18 -13.39 -19.36
N ASP A 192 1.33 -13.22 -20.68
CA ASP A 192 1.31 -14.34 -21.62
C ASP A 192 2.46 -15.32 -21.33
N LEU A 193 3.66 -14.78 -21.08
CA LEU A 193 4.86 -15.56 -20.78
C LEU A 193 4.80 -16.27 -19.42
N LYS A 194 4.15 -15.66 -18.43
CA LYS A 194 3.83 -16.25 -17.12
C LYS A 194 2.95 -17.49 -17.28
N VAL A 195 1.92 -17.42 -18.11
CA VAL A 195 1.00 -18.54 -18.33
C VAL A 195 1.65 -19.64 -19.14
N GLN A 196 2.24 -19.29 -20.28
CA GLN A 196 2.84 -20.28 -21.16
C GLN A 196 3.81 -19.67 -22.18
N ILE A 197 5.04 -20.19 -22.19
CA ILE A 197 5.95 -20.01 -23.32
C ILE A 197 5.38 -20.74 -24.56
N PRO A 198 5.29 -20.09 -25.73
CA PRO A 198 4.69 -20.68 -26.94
C PRO A 198 5.26 -22.06 -27.29
N MET A 199 4.40 -22.98 -27.72
CA MET A 199 4.77 -24.37 -28.02
C MET A 199 5.89 -24.46 -29.07
N GLU A 200 5.86 -23.61 -30.09
CA GLU A 200 6.89 -23.54 -31.14
C GLU A 200 8.28 -23.24 -30.56
N VAL A 201 8.36 -22.41 -29.51
CA VAL A 201 9.61 -22.09 -28.82
C VAL A 201 10.08 -23.31 -28.03
N LYS A 202 9.18 -24.01 -27.35
CA LYS A 202 9.51 -25.27 -26.63
C LYS A 202 10.08 -26.32 -27.58
N GLU A 203 9.45 -26.52 -28.74
CA GLU A 203 9.93 -27.46 -29.75
C GLU A 203 11.28 -27.04 -30.34
N LEU A 204 11.49 -25.75 -30.58
CA LEU A 204 12.75 -25.23 -31.11
C LEU A 204 13.89 -25.42 -30.11
N LEU A 205 13.65 -25.15 -28.82
CA LEU A 205 14.61 -25.39 -27.75
C LEU A 205 14.93 -26.88 -27.60
N GLY A 206 13.92 -27.75 -27.61
CA GLY A 206 14.12 -29.21 -27.52
C GLY A 206 14.96 -29.80 -28.64
N LYS A 207 15.02 -29.15 -29.81
CA LYS A 207 15.88 -29.55 -30.94
C LYS A 207 17.33 -29.07 -30.82
N HIS A 208 17.59 -27.98 -30.09
CA HIS A 208 18.88 -27.27 -30.18
C HIS A 208 19.62 -27.11 -28.84
N VAL A 209 18.95 -27.35 -27.71
CA VAL A 209 19.47 -27.11 -26.36
C VAL A 209 19.30 -28.36 -25.50
N ARG A 210 20.39 -28.80 -24.86
CA ARG A 210 20.35 -29.90 -23.88
C ARG A 210 19.67 -29.44 -22.60
N ASN A 211 19.00 -30.35 -21.90
CA ASN A 211 18.31 -30.07 -20.63
C ASN A 211 17.35 -28.86 -20.71
N TYR A 212 16.75 -28.62 -21.89
CA TYR A 212 15.89 -27.46 -22.11
C TYR A 212 14.71 -27.41 -21.13
N GLU A 213 14.18 -28.55 -20.71
CA GLU A 213 13.08 -28.63 -19.72
C GLU A 213 13.45 -27.97 -18.39
N SER A 214 14.65 -28.23 -17.86
CA SER A 214 15.12 -27.64 -16.60
C SER A 214 15.26 -26.12 -16.70
N PHE A 215 15.77 -25.63 -17.83
CA PHE A 215 15.80 -24.20 -18.08
C PHE A 215 14.39 -23.64 -18.21
N MET A 216 13.48 -24.30 -18.93
CA MET A 216 12.11 -23.83 -19.08
C MET A 216 11.42 -23.56 -17.74
N HIS A 217 11.69 -24.36 -16.71
CA HIS A 217 11.25 -24.08 -15.34
C HIS A 217 11.86 -22.78 -14.79
N VAL A 218 13.19 -22.64 -14.82
CA VAL A 218 13.90 -21.42 -14.37
C VAL A 218 13.36 -20.15 -15.02
N PHE A 219 13.12 -20.20 -16.32
CA PHE A 219 12.60 -19.07 -17.09
C PHE A 219 11.13 -18.80 -16.82
N SER A 220 10.30 -19.84 -16.73
CA SER A 220 8.88 -19.70 -16.38
C SER A 220 8.72 -19.07 -15.01
N ASP A 221 9.51 -19.50 -14.02
CA ASP A 221 9.50 -18.93 -12.68
C ASP A 221 9.96 -17.47 -12.71
N SER A 222 10.99 -17.16 -13.51
CA SER A 222 11.48 -15.79 -13.66
C SER A 222 10.47 -14.86 -14.36
N PHE A 223 9.78 -15.32 -15.40
CA PHE A 223 8.72 -14.53 -16.03
C PHE A 223 7.53 -14.35 -15.10
N ALA A 224 7.19 -15.39 -14.32
CA ALA A 224 6.14 -15.30 -13.32
C ALA A 224 6.48 -14.24 -12.25
N GLN A 225 7.71 -14.23 -11.73
CA GLN A 225 8.18 -13.21 -10.79
C GLN A 225 8.18 -11.80 -11.41
N ALA A 226 8.69 -11.64 -12.63
CA ALA A 226 8.71 -10.33 -13.30
C ALA A 226 7.31 -9.81 -13.67
N SER A 227 6.32 -10.71 -13.79
CA SER A 227 4.91 -10.34 -14.00
C SER A 227 4.18 -9.95 -12.71
N GLN A 228 4.77 -10.24 -11.53
CA GLN A 228 4.14 -9.91 -10.26
C GLN A 228 4.12 -8.40 -10.07
N GLN A 229 2.99 -7.89 -9.59
CA GLN A 229 2.89 -6.50 -9.21
C GLN A 229 3.65 -6.26 -7.91
N LYS A 230 4.55 -5.27 -7.94
CA LYS A 230 5.36 -4.94 -6.77
C LYS A 230 4.54 -4.21 -5.72
N VAL A 231 4.72 -4.61 -4.47
CA VAL A 231 4.13 -3.94 -3.32
C VAL A 231 5.25 -3.33 -2.48
N TYR A 232 5.22 -2.01 -2.33
CA TYR A 232 6.23 -1.25 -1.61
C TYR A 232 5.72 -0.91 -0.22
N PHE A 233 6.51 -1.22 0.81
CA PHE A 233 6.12 -1.00 2.19
C PHE A 233 6.95 0.09 2.86
N GLY A 234 6.30 0.85 3.73
CA GLY A 234 6.91 1.66 4.76
C GLY A 234 6.37 1.26 6.14
N GLY A 235 7.28 1.01 7.09
CA GLY A 235 6.93 0.72 8.48
C GLY A 235 6.01 -0.48 8.67
N LYS A 236 6.34 -1.65 8.11
CA LYS A 236 5.60 -2.92 8.32
C LYS A 236 5.31 -3.19 9.80
N THR A 237 6.27 -2.87 10.67
CA THR A 237 6.16 -3.08 12.12
C THR A 237 5.38 -1.99 12.86
N ASN A 238 5.05 -0.86 12.24
CA ASN A 238 4.42 0.27 12.91
C ASN A 238 3.03 -0.08 13.47
N ILE A 239 2.28 -0.92 12.76
CA ILE A 239 0.98 -1.39 13.23
C ILE A 239 1.08 -2.19 14.53
N LEU A 240 2.22 -2.87 14.76
CA LEU A 240 2.46 -3.68 15.95
C LEU A 240 2.72 -2.83 17.21
N ASN A 241 3.03 -1.54 17.03
CA ASN A 241 3.15 -0.60 18.14
C ASN A 241 1.78 -0.12 18.67
N GLN A 242 0.68 -0.51 18.02
CA GLN A 242 -0.66 -0.09 18.42
C GLN A 242 -1.23 -0.98 19.53
N PRO A 243 -1.90 -0.41 20.54
CA PRO A 243 -2.60 -1.15 21.58
C PRO A 243 -3.62 -2.18 21.10
N GLU A 244 -4.10 -2.07 19.87
CA GLU A 244 -5.02 -3.00 19.24
C GLU A 244 -4.34 -4.32 18.79
N PHE A 245 -3.01 -4.42 18.91
CA PHE A 245 -2.16 -5.54 18.45
C PHE A 245 -1.34 -6.17 19.58
N HIS A 246 -1.96 -6.48 20.72
CA HIS A 246 -1.34 -7.23 21.82
C HIS A 246 -1.49 -8.75 21.72
N ASP A 247 -2.37 -9.25 20.85
CA ASP A 247 -2.54 -10.68 20.63
C ASP A 247 -1.46 -11.20 19.67
N ILE A 248 -0.59 -12.08 20.16
CA ILE A 248 0.52 -12.68 19.40
C ILE A 248 0.01 -13.42 18.16
N ASN A 249 -1.17 -14.06 18.21
CA ASN A 249 -1.70 -14.78 17.06
C ASN A 249 -2.10 -13.80 15.96
N LYS A 250 -2.82 -12.72 16.31
CA LYS A 250 -3.18 -11.66 15.37
C LYS A 250 -1.96 -10.96 14.77
N VAL A 251 -0.93 -10.73 15.59
CA VAL A 251 0.37 -10.20 15.12
C VAL A 251 1.02 -11.13 14.10
N ARG A 252 1.06 -12.45 14.38
CA ARG A 252 1.66 -13.43 13.47
C ARG A 252 0.91 -13.49 12.14
N GLU A 253 -0.42 -13.53 12.18
CA GLU A 253 -1.26 -13.54 10.96
C GLU A 253 -1.06 -12.25 10.14
N MET A 254 -0.97 -11.10 10.80
CA MET A 254 -0.70 -9.83 10.11
C MET A 254 0.70 -9.78 9.49
N LEU A 255 1.71 -10.33 10.17
CA LEU A 255 3.06 -10.43 9.63
C LEU A 255 3.11 -11.35 8.40
N HIS A 256 2.45 -12.51 8.45
CA HIS A 256 2.36 -13.39 7.29
C HIS A 256 1.66 -12.72 6.12
N LEU A 257 0.56 -11.98 6.36
CA LEU A 257 -0.07 -11.19 5.31
C LEU A 257 0.90 -10.17 4.70
N MET A 258 1.75 -9.51 5.49
CA MET A 258 2.73 -8.54 4.98
C MET A 258 3.98 -9.16 4.34
N GLU A 259 4.21 -10.47 4.51
CA GLU A 259 5.29 -11.22 3.87
C GLU A 259 4.90 -11.64 2.45
N GLU A 260 3.62 -11.98 2.23
CA GLU A 260 3.10 -12.39 0.93
C GLU A 260 2.60 -11.18 0.12
N GLU A 261 3.48 -10.58 -0.70
CA GLU A 261 3.15 -9.37 -1.49
C GLU A 261 1.94 -9.54 -2.40
N GLN A 262 1.74 -10.74 -2.96
CA GLN A 262 0.58 -11.04 -3.80
C GLN A 262 -0.74 -10.92 -3.03
N ASP A 263 -0.79 -11.42 -1.80
CA ASP A 263 -2.01 -11.36 -0.97
C ASP A 263 -2.37 -9.91 -0.63
N VAL A 264 -1.35 -9.08 -0.36
CA VAL A 264 -1.54 -7.63 -0.14
C VAL A 264 -2.00 -6.94 -1.41
N TYR A 265 -1.42 -7.27 -2.56
CA TYR A 265 -1.83 -6.71 -3.83
C TYR A 265 -3.31 -7.04 -4.13
N GLU A 266 -3.70 -8.31 -4.03
CA GLU A 266 -5.09 -8.73 -4.29
C GLU A 266 -6.09 -8.07 -3.34
N LEU A 267 -5.71 -7.84 -2.08
CA LEU A 267 -6.55 -7.14 -1.11
C LEU A 267 -6.84 -5.68 -1.50
N PHE A 268 -5.90 -5.04 -2.21
CA PHE A 268 -5.93 -3.60 -2.49
C PHE A 268 -5.98 -3.24 -3.98
N ARG A 269 -6.05 -4.20 -4.91
CA ARG A 269 -6.06 -3.91 -6.35
C ARG A 269 -7.26 -3.06 -6.78
N ASP A 270 -8.43 -3.32 -6.20
CA ASP A 270 -9.71 -2.69 -6.59
C ASP A 270 -10.04 -1.43 -5.77
N ILE A 271 -9.02 -0.68 -5.35
CA ILE A 271 -9.22 0.61 -4.68
C ILE A 271 -10.03 1.54 -5.61
N PRO A 272 -11.09 2.22 -5.15
CA PRO A 272 -11.80 3.21 -5.97
C PRO A 272 -10.92 4.42 -6.27
N ASP A 273 -11.21 5.13 -7.36
CA ASP A 273 -10.53 6.40 -7.62
C ASP A 273 -10.81 7.45 -6.53
N GLY A 274 -9.81 8.28 -6.29
CA GLY A 274 -9.86 9.32 -5.26
C GLY A 274 -9.58 8.77 -3.85
N LEU A 275 -9.80 9.63 -2.87
CA LEU A 275 -9.51 9.32 -1.47
C LEU A 275 -10.68 8.58 -0.83
N GLN A 276 -10.41 7.41 -0.25
CA GLN A 276 -11.39 6.57 0.42
C GLN A 276 -10.91 6.19 1.82
N VAL A 277 -11.87 5.92 2.70
CA VAL A 277 -11.60 5.47 4.07
C VAL A 277 -12.50 4.28 4.34
N LYS A 278 -11.95 3.19 4.87
CA LYS A 278 -12.68 2.07 5.48
C LYS A 278 -12.27 1.94 6.94
N ILE A 279 -13.24 1.65 7.80
CA ILE A 279 -13.10 1.67 9.25
C ILE A 279 -13.58 0.34 9.81
N GLY A 280 -12.68 -0.35 10.49
CA GLY A 280 -12.94 -1.58 11.21
C GLY A 280 -13.60 -2.65 10.35
N ARG A 281 -14.85 -3.00 10.66
CA ARG A 281 -15.57 -4.08 9.98
C ARG A 281 -15.87 -3.81 8.52
N GLU A 282 -15.81 -2.56 8.07
CA GLU A 282 -15.95 -2.20 6.65
C GLU A 282 -14.79 -2.73 5.79
N ASN A 283 -13.69 -3.15 6.42
CA ASN A 283 -12.55 -3.76 5.73
C ASN A 283 -12.88 -5.15 5.15
N ASN A 284 -13.99 -5.78 5.56
CA ASN A 284 -14.40 -7.12 5.15
C ASN A 284 -13.30 -8.19 5.33
N ASN A 285 -12.43 -8.01 6.34
CA ASN A 285 -11.35 -8.91 6.67
C ASN A 285 -11.17 -8.93 8.20
N SER A 286 -11.24 -10.12 8.80
CA SER A 286 -11.18 -10.31 10.26
C SER A 286 -9.86 -9.83 10.88
N LEU A 287 -8.74 -9.90 10.16
CA LEU A 287 -7.44 -9.41 10.62
C LEU A 287 -7.41 -7.88 10.76
N MET A 288 -8.28 -7.19 10.00
CA MET A 288 -8.33 -5.75 9.88
C MET A 288 -9.53 -5.11 10.59
N GLU A 289 -10.29 -5.85 11.41
CA GLU A 289 -11.45 -5.31 12.12
C GLU A 289 -11.11 -4.18 13.12
N ASP A 290 -9.88 -4.16 13.63
CA ASP A 290 -9.39 -3.08 14.50
C ASP A 290 -8.57 -2.02 13.74
N CYS A 291 -8.56 -2.09 12.41
CA CYS A 291 -7.81 -1.18 11.54
C CYS A 291 -8.71 -0.18 10.83
N SER A 292 -8.12 0.94 10.46
CA SER A 292 -8.64 1.82 9.42
C SER A 292 -7.68 1.89 8.27
N ILE A 293 -8.26 1.90 7.09
CA ILE A 293 -7.55 1.88 5.82
C ILE A 293 -7.93 3.15 5.07
N ILE A 294 -6.94 4.00 4.82
CA ILE A 294 -7.09 5.16 3.93
C ILE A 294 -6.42 4.81 2.61
N THR A 295 -7.15 4.95 1.51
CA THR A 295 -6.63 4.62 0.19
C THR A 295 -6.75 5.81 -0.76
N ALA A 296 -5.78 5.96 -1.65
CA ALA A 296 -5.85 6.87 -2.79
C ALA A 296 -5.19 6.22 -4.01
N THR A 297 -5.50 6.69 -5.21
CA THR A 297 -4.84 6.25 -6.45
C THR A 297 -3.83 7.28 -6.91
N TYR A 298 -2.85 6.86 -7.71
CA TYR A 298 -1.95 7.77 -8.41
C TYR A 298 -1.83 7.36 -9.87
N ASN A 299 -1.55 8.36 -10.71
CA ASN A 299 -1.67 8.24 -12.16
C ASN A 299 -0.37 8.61 -12.86
N ILE A 300 -0.19 8.13 -14.09
CA ILE A 300 0.85 8.59 -15.01
C ILE A 300 0.17 8.97 -16.31
N ALA A 301 0.38 10.21 -16.77
CA ALA A 301 -0.21 10.71 -18.01
C ALA A 301 -1.75 10.56 -18.12
N GLY A 302 -2.46 10.51 -16.98
CA GLY A 302 -3.91 10.37 -16.92
C GLY A 302 -4.41 8.92 -16.82
N GLU A 303 -3.53 7.93 -16.96
CA GLU A 303 -3.86 6.53 -16.68
C GLU A 303 -3.55 6.18 -15.24
N ARG A 304 -4.44 5.41 -14.61
CA ARG A 304 -4.21 4.89 -13.26
C ARG A 304 -3.09 3.86 -13.30
N VAL A 305 -2.10 4.06 -12.44
CA VAL A 305 -0.91 3.21 -12.39
C VAL A 305 -0.81 2.45 -11.08
N GLY A 306 -1.25 3.01 -9.96
CA GLY A 306 -1.14 2.34 -8.68
C GLY A 306 -2.02 2.94 -7.59
N GLY A 307 -1.77 2.48 -6.36
CA GLY A 307 -2.53 2.86 -5.18
C GLY A 307 -1.63 3.15 -3.99
N ILE A 308 -2.04 4.08 -3.15
CA ILE A 308 -1.49 4.34 -1.81
C ILE A 308 -2.49 3.79 -0.81
N VAL A 309 -2.00 3.03 0.16
CA VAL A 309 -2.76 2.48 1.27
C VAL A 309 -2.05 2.86 2.57
N LEU A 310 -2.78 3.44 3.49
CA LEU A 310 -2.31 3.75 4.83
C LEU A 310 -3.13 2.96 5.84
N LEU A 311 -2.45 2.09 6.59
CA LEU A 311 -3.03 1.20 7.58
C LEU A 311 -2.68 1.65 8.99
N GLY A 312 -3.70 1.99 9.79
CA GLY A 312 -3.54 2.34 11.19
C GLY A 312 -4.73 1.90 12.04
N PRO A 313 -4.80 2.29 13.33
CA PRO A 313 -5.89 1.89 14.21
C PRO A 313 -7.20 2.63 13.88
N THR A 314 -8.35 2.12 14.32
CA THR A 314 -9.66 2.78 14.13
C THR A 314 -9.79 4.17 14.74
N ARG A 315 -8.96 4.49 15.74
CA ARG A 315 -8.90 5.81 16.40
C ARG A 315 -7.95 6.81 15.74
N MET A 316 -7.67 6.64 14.45
CA MET A 316 -6.76 7.48 13.65
C MET A 316 -7.11 8.98 13.71
N GLU A 317 -6.11 9.87 13.59
CA GLU A 317 -6.34 11.31 13.32
C GLU A 317 -6.74 11.51 11.84
N TYR A 318 -7.94 11.04 11.46
CA TYR A 318 -8.39 10.94 10.06
C TYR A 318 -8.16 12.22 9.25
N SER A 319 -8.42 13.40 9.81
CA SER A 319 -8.30 14.66 9.09
C SER A 319 -6.86 14.93 8.62
N ARG A 320 -5.86 14.66 9.47
CA ARG A 320 -4.45 14.79 9.12
C ARG A 320 -4.02 13.70 8.13
N MET A 321 -4.39 12.45 8.40
CA MET A 321 -3.95 11.31 7.60
C MET A 321 -4.51 11.33 6.18
N MET A 322 -5.79 11.67 6.05
CA MET A 322 -6.43 11.90 4.75
C MET A 322 -5.74 13.02 3.96
N GLY A 323 -5.39 14.12 4.63
CA GLY A 323 -4.65 15.21 4.00
C GLY A 323 -3.26 14.79 3.51
N LEU A 324 -2.51 14.03 4.32
CA LEU A 324 -1.20 13.49 3.95
C LEU A 324 -1.29 12.58 2.73
N VAL A 325 -2.22 11.61 2.74
CA VAL A 325 -2.41 10.67 1.63
C VAL A 325 -2.84 11.39 0.35
N ASP A 326 -3.74 12.38 0.43
CA ASP A 326 -4.18 13.18 -0.72
C ASP A 326 -3.02 13.98 -1.34
N VAL A 327 -2.18 14.62 -0.52
CA VAL A 327 -1.01 15.36 -1.05
C VAL A 327 0.05 14.42 -1.60
N MET A 328 0.33 13.30 -0.93
CA MET A 328 1.27 12.30 -1.44
C MET A 328 0.81 11.73 -2.79
N SER A 329 -0.48 11.41 -2.94
CA SER A 329 -1.07 10.93 -4.19
C SER A 329 -0.85 11.91 -5.35
N ARG A 330 -1.11 13.21 -5.11
CA ARG A 330 -0.97 14.26 -6.12
C ARG A 330 0.48 14.53 -6.48
N ASP A 331 1.34 14.72 -5.49
CA ASP A 331 2.75 15.05 -5.73
C ASP A 331 3.47 13.86 -6.39
N LEU A 332 3.16 12.62 -6.00
CA LEU A 332 3.66 11.41 -6.65
C LEU A 332 3.20 11.32 -8.12
N THR A 333 1.93 11.60 -8.39
CA THR A 333 1.37 11.65 -9.77
C THR A 333 2.12 12.67 -10.63
N ASP A 334 2.38 13.86 -10.10
CA ASP A 334 3.06 14.94 -10.83
C ASP A 334 4.51 14.56 -11.18
N VAL A 335 5.26 14.02 -10.21
CA VAL A 335 6.66 13.61 -10.42
C VAL A 335 6.76 12.41 -11.35
N LEU A 336 5.93 11.37 -11.17
CA LEU A 336 5.94 10.21 -12.06
C LEU A 336 5.56 10.58 -13.50
N THR A 337 4.58 11.46 -13.68
CA THR A 337 4.19 11.95 -15.01
C THR A 337 5.33 12.72 -15.68
N LYS A 338 6.12 13.47 -14.90
CA LYS A 338 7.31 14.15 -15.42
C LYS A 338 8.39 13.14 -15.83
N LEU A 339 8.73 12.18 -14.96
CA LEU A 339 9.71 11.12 -15.25
C LEU A 339 9.35 10.32 -16.50
N TYR A 340 8.07 9.98 -16.67
CA TYR A 340 7.59 9.26 -17.85
C TYR A 340 7.81 10.06 -19.14
N ARG A 341 7.58 11.38 -19.13
CA ARG A 341 7.81 12.25 -20.30
C ARG A 341 9.29 12.44 -20.60
N ASP A 342 10.12 12.53 -19.58
CA ASP A 342 11.57 12.70 -19.75
C ASP A 342 12.22 11.44 -20.35
N ASN A 343 11.70 10.24 -20.05
CA ASN A 343 12.18 8.98 -20.63
C ASN A 343 11.72 8.70 -22.08
N GLN A 344 10.74 9.44 -22.61
CA GLN A 344 10.28 9.30 -24.00
C GLN A 344 10.98 10.25 -24.99
N ASN A 345 11.75 11.22 -24.50
CA ASN A 345 12.56 12.15 -25.31
C ASN A 345 14.03 11.76 -25.26
#